data_AF-A0A8H6Y7G1-F1
#
_entry.id   AF-A0A8H6Y7G1-F1
#
_cell.length_a   1.000
_cell.length_b   1.000
_cell.length_c   1.000
_cell.angle_alpha   90.00
_cell.angle_beta   90.00
_cell.angle_gamma   90.00
#
_symmetry.space_group_name_H-M   'P 1'
#
loop_
_entity.id
_entity.type
_entity.pdbx_description
1 polymer ?
#
loop_
_entity_poly.entity_id
_entity_poly.type
_entity_poly.pdbx_seq_one_letter_code
_entity_poly.pdbx_strand_id
1 'polypeptide(L)'
;MLELEILTCGAEDPLGDIYQDGEPIQPHFLPIPPERSPPPPPSRKRKRSNGCGKILHYGAIVSPNNMWRAAEVRGGGIVPLEDDYFPKAVQKRLLFGWKPCGCVRTGVGCALCGNTLGALFTPCRLHQESEHGTNYYSILPSAVSPPIPPYVPPSSRPVPRAVRPLPAPPPPNRTSTRHPTSLSPEPRFYADFTPTPSPEIVPAALPALGISELMHGWELMDDTVSVVDENEEDDAVTQASIYVQRNDNQG
;
A
#
# COMPACT_ATOMS: atom_id res chain seq x y z
N MET A 1 -6.19 -17.09 18.52
CA MET A 1 -4.91 -16.95 17.78
C MET A 1 -5.08 -15.77 16.86
N LEU A 2 -4.23 -14.75 16.96
CA LEU A 2 -4.22 -13.65 15.99
C LEU A 2 -3.54 -14.19 14.73
N GLU A 3 -4.25 -14.16 13.59
CA GLU A 3 -3.65 -14.51 12.31
C GLU A 3 -2.69 -13.38 11.91
N LEU A 4 -1.41 -13.71 11.85
CA LEU A 4 -0.36 -12.78 11.44
C LEU A 4 -0.21 -12.87 9.93
N GLU A 5 -0.31 -11.72 9.26
CA GLU A 5 -0.32 -11.69 7.81
C GLU A 5 0.93 -11.03 7.22
N ILE A 6 1.31 -11.55 6.04
CA ILE A 6 2.43 -11.02 5.26
C ILE A 6 1.89 -9.99 4.27
N LEU A 7 2.37 -8.76 4.39
CA LEU A 7 2.06 -7.69 3.45
C LEU A 7 3.14 -7.57 2.39
N THR A 8 2.73 -7.48 1.14
CA THR A 8 3.60 -7.23 -0.01
C THR A 8 3.19 -5.93 -0.71
N CYS A 9 4.16 -5.25 -1.30
CA CYS A 9 3.93 -4.04 -2.06
C CYS A 9 3.16 -4.35 -3.33
N GLY A 10 2.02 -3.67 -3.48
CA GLY A 10 1.17 -3.71 -4.67
C GLY A 10 -0.09 -4.50 -4.42
N ALA A 11 -1.25 -3.92 -4.68
CA ALA A 11 -2.53 -4.61 -4.76
C ALA A 11 -2.75 -5.20 -6.16
N GLU A 12 -3.61 -6.22 -6.23
CA GLU A 12 -4.20 -6.63 -7.51
C GLU A 12 -5.19 -5.54 -7.92
N ASP A 13 -5.08 -5.03 -9.14
CA ASP A 13 -5.98 -4.00 -9.64
C ASP A 13 -7.24 -4.67 -10.22
N PRO A 14 -8.40 -4.65 -9.53
CA PRO A 14 -9.59 -5.39 -9.96
C PRO A 14 -10.18 -4.82 -11.26
N LEU A 15 -9.89 -3.56 -11.58
CA LEU A 15 -10.37 -2.88 -12.79
C LEU A 15 -9.49 -3.15 -14.01
N GLY A 16 -8.28 -3.71 -13.82
CA GLY A 16 -7.34 -3.98 -14.90
C GLY A 16 -7.84 -4.97 -15.96
N ASP A 17 -8.84 -5.77 -15.60
CA ASP A 17 -9.44 -6.77 -16.50
C ASP A 17 -10.56 -6.21 -17.38
N ILE A 18 -11.22 -5.11 -16.98
CA ILE A 18 -12.40 -4.56 -17.68
C ILE A 18 -12.00 -3.75 -18.92
N TYR A 19 -10.84 -3.08 -18.88
CA TYR A 19 -10.37 -2.21 -19.98
C TYR A 19 -9.46 -2.89 -21.00
N GLN A 20 -9.27 -4.22 -20.90
CA GLN A 20 -8.36 -4.96 -21.80
C GLN A 20 -9.04 -5.67 -22.97
N ASP A 21 -10.37 -5.61 -23.09
CA ASP A 21 -11.07 -6.01 -24.31
C ASP A 21 -11.15 -4.84 -25.32
N GLY A 22 -10.12 -3.98 -25.33
CA GLY A 22 -9.85 -3.14 -26.49
C GLY A 22 -9.43 -4.04 -27.65
N GLU A 23 -10.24 -4.05 -28.71
CA GLU A 23 -10.03 -4.81 -29.94
C GLU A 23 -8.53 -4.94 -30.29
N PRO A 24 -8.03 -6.16 -30.56
CA PRO A 24 -6.68 -6.36 -31.05
C PRO A 24 -6.46 -5.47 -32.27
N ILE A 25 -5.42 -4.64 -32.26
CA ILE A 25 -4.99 -3.87 -33.44
C ILE A 25 -4.88 -4.86 -34.60
N GLN A 26 -5.80 -4.82 -35.58
CA GLN A 26 -5.72 -5.67 -36.76
C GLN A 26 -4.47 -5.29 -37.54
N PRO A 27 -3.43 -6.14 -37.62
CA PRO A 27 -2.39 -5.92 -38.59
C PRO A 27 -2.99 -6.23 -39.97
N HIS A 28 -3.02 -5.24 -40.86
CA HIS A 28 -3.43 -5.46 -42.25
C HIS A 28 -2.54 -6.54 -42.89
N PHE A 29 -3.15 -7.67 -43.25
CA PHE A 29 -2.47 -8.82 -43.84
C PHE A 29 -2.34 -8.70 -45.36
N LEU A 30 -1.10 -8.78 -45.86
CA LEU A 30 -0.81 -9.41 -47.15
C LEU A 30 -0.90 -10.95 -46.99
N PRO A 31 -1.28 -11.71 -48.03
CA PRO A 31 -1.61 -13.13 -47.88
C PRO A 31 -0.35 -14.01 -47.84
N ILE A 32 -0.11 -14.65 -46.69
CA ILE A 32 0.79 -15.79 -46.55
C ILE A 32 -0.03 -16.93 -45.94
N PRO A 33 -0.20 -18.09 -46.60
CA PRO A 33 -0.93 -19.22 -46.03
C PRO A 33 -0.02 -20.00 -45.06
N PRO A 34 -0.35 -20.12 -43.75
CA PRO A 34 0.46 -20.91 -42.84
C PRO A 34 -0.19 -22.26 -42.48
N GLU A 35 0.69 -23.24 -42.26
CA GLU A 35 0.40 -24.58 -41.77
C GLU A 35 -0.29 -24.56 -40.39
N ARG A 36 -1.18 -25.54 -40.16
CA ARG A 36 -1.97 -25.70 -38.92
C ARG A 36 -1.05 -25.94 -37.71
N SER A 37 -0.70 -24.86 -37.02
CA SER A 37 -0.08 -24.91 -35.70
C SER A 37 -1.18 -25.07 -34.63
N PRO A 38 -0.98 -25.92 -33.61
CA PRO A 38 -1.93 -26.05 -32.51
C PRO A 38 -2.10 -24.71 -31.79
N PRO A 39 -3.31 -24.39 -31.30
CA PRO A 39 -3.57 -23.12 -30.64
C PRO A 39 -2.62 -22.95 -29.45
N PRO A 40 -1.96 -21.79 -29.29
CA PRO A 40 -1.13 -21.54 -28.13
C PRO A 40 -1.98 -21.75 -26.87
N PRO A 41 -1.40 -22.34 -25.81
CA PRO A 41 -2.11 -22.48 -24.55
C PRO A 41 -2.61 -21.11 -24.11
N PRO A 42 -3.82 -21.01 -23.51
CA PRO A 42 -4.38 -19.74 -23.08
C PRO A 42 -3.35 -19.04 -22.19
N SER A 43 -2.83 -17.90 -22.66
CA SER A 43 -1.90 -17.11 -21.87
C SER A 43 -2.65 -16.69 -20.62
N ARG A 44 -2.21 -17.19 -19.45
CA ARG A 44 -2.77 -16.72 -18.18
C ARG A 44 -2.60 -15.21 -18.15
N LYS A 45 -3.72 -14.46 -18.20
CA LYS A 45 -3.73 -13.00 -18.05
C LYS A 45 -2.96 -12.72 -16.77
N ARG A 46 -1.75 -12.16 -16.88
CA ARG A 46 -0.94 -11.82 -15.71
C ARG A 46 -1.70 -10.73 -14.99
N LYS A 47 -2.20 -11.03 -13.79
CA LYS A 47 -2.84 -10.05 -12.93
C LYS A 47 -1.90 -8.84 -12.80
N ARG A 48 -2.39 -7.66 -13.18
CA ARG A 48 -1.62 -6.44 -13.05
C ARG A 48 -1.60 -6.08 -11.57
N SER A 49 -0.39 -5.89 -11.04
CA SER A 49 -0.19 -5.33 -9.71
C SER A 49 0.34 -3.91 -9.85
N ASN A 50 -0.13 -3.01 -8.99
CA ASN A 50 0.38 -1.64 -8.91
C ASN A 50 1.71 -1.55 -8.11
N GLY A 51 2.32 -2.67 -7.72
CA GLY A 51 3.56 -2.68 -6.96
C GLY A 51 4.59 -3.71 -7.41
N CYS A 52 5.73 -3.72 -6.71
CA CYS A 52 6.90 -4.53 -7.03
C CYS A 52 6.92 -5.91 -6.32
N GLY A 53 5.93 -6.23 -5.49
CA GLY A 53 5.87 -7.47 -4.72
C GLY A 53 6.85 -7.54 -3.54
N LYS A 54 7.59 -6.46 -3.23
CA LYS A 54 8.51 -6.44 -2.08
C LYS A 54 7.75 -6.67 -0.77
N ILE A 55 8.26 -7.55 0.08
CA ILE A 55 7.68 -7.79 1.41
C ILE A 55 7.84 -6.53 2.28
N LEU A 56 6.73 -6.08 2.86
CA LEU A 56 6.64 -4.90 3.71
C LEU A 56 6.64 -5.27 5.19
N HIS A 57 5.89 -6.32 5.56
CA HIS A 57 5.73 -6.76 6.95
C HIS A 57 5.35 -8.25 7.05
N TYR A 58 5.72 -8.91 8.15
CA TYR A 58 5.50 -10.36 8.38
C TYR A 58 4.45 -10.70 9.47
N GLY A 59 3.77 -9.69 10.01
CA GLY A 59 2.75 -9.89 11.04
C GLY A 59 1.83 -8.69 11.17
N ALA A 60 1.28 -8.26 10.05
CA ALA A 60 0.28 -7.21 10.06
C ALA A 60 -1.07 -7.76 10.55
N ILE A 61 -1.89 -6.88 11.13
CA ILE A 61 -3.22 -7.19 11.64
C ILE A 61 -4.22 -6.25 10.97
N VAL A 62 -5.36 -6.77 10.52
CA VAL A 62 -6.47 -5.94 10.03
C VAL A 62 -7.13 -5.22 11.20
N SER A 63 -7.19 -3.90 11.11
CA SER A 63 -7.99 -3.05 12.00
C SER A 63 -9.47 -3.07 11.58
N PRO A 64 -10.43 -2.85 12.49
CA PRO A 64 -11.86 -2.75 12.17
C PRO A 64 -12.19 -1.80 11.01
N ASN A 65 -11.37 -0.77 10.77
CA ASN A 65 -11.55 0.19 9.68
C ASN A 65 -11.02 -0.34 8.33
N ASN A 66 -10.81 -1.64 8.20
CA ASN A 66 -10.17 -2.30 7.05
C ASN A 66 -8.82 -1.69 6.71
N MET A 67 -8.03 -1.32 7.72
CA MET A 67 -6.67 -0.81 7.53
C MET A 67 -5.68 -1.77 8.16
N TRP A 68 -4.55 -1.99 7.51
CA TRP A 68 -3.52 -2.85 8.07
C TRP A 68 -2.70 -2.10 9.10
N ARG A 69 -2.56 -2.68 10.29
CA ARG A 69 -1.68 -2.19 11.36
C ARG A 69 -0.47 -3.10 11.52
N ALA A 70 0.70 -2.49 11.64
CA ALA A 70 1.96 -3.18 11.88
C ALA A 70 2.77 -2.41 12.94
N ALA A 71 3.19 -3.10 14.01
CA ALA A 71 3.79 -2.48 15.19
C ALA A 71 5.30 -2.16 15.05
N GLU A 72 5.96 -2.59 13.97
CA GLU A 72 7.39 -2.31 13.74
C GLU A 72 7.79 -2.70 12.31
N VAL A 73 8.52 -1.87 11.57
CA VAL A 73 9.04 -2.31 10.25
C VAL A 73 10.23 -3.22 10.46
N ARG A 74 10.00 -4.53 10.31
CA ARG A 74 11.06 -5.55 10.32
C ARG A 74 11.64 -5.86 8.94
N GLY A 75 11.45 -5.00 7.93
CA GLY A 75 11.69 -5.38 6.52
C GLY A 75 12.46 -4.40 5.62
N GLY A 76 12.86 -3.22 6.08
CA GLY A 76 13.54 -2.22 5.22
C GLY A 76 12.81 -1.90 3.89
N GLY A 77 11.51 -2.21 3.85
CA GLY A 77 10.66 -2.10 2.67
C GLY A 77 9.82 -0.83 2.63
N ILE A 78 9.77 -0.12 3.74
CA ILE A 78 8.97 1.08 3.94
C ILE A 78 9.92 2.24 4.21
N VAL A 79 9.73 3.35 3.49
CA VAL A 79 10.45 4.61 3.67
C VAL A 79 9.45 5.74 3.91
N PRO A 80 9.81 6.77 4.71
CA PRO A 80 9.04 8.00 4.75
C PRO A 80 8.92 8.61 3.35
N LEU A 81 7.75 9.17 3.05
CA LEU A 81 7.48 9.96 1.86
C LEU A 81 6.92 11.32 2.29
N GLU A 82 7.17 12.34 1.47
CA GLU A 82 6.57 13.65 1.67
C GLU A 82 5.06 13.61 1.42
N ASP A 83 4.32 14.46 2.13
CA ASP A 83 2.85 14.48 2.06
C ASP A 83 2.35 14.78 0.63
N ASP A 84 3.12 15.51 -0.17
CA ASP A 84 2.78 15.88 -1.55
C ASP A 84 2.73 14.69 -2.53
N TYR A 85 3.28 13.53 -2.15
CA TYR A 85 3.10 12.28 -2.91
C TYR A 85 1.69 11.70 -2.77
N PHE A 86 0.89 12.17 -1.81
CA PHE A 86 -0.43 11.62 -1.51
C PHE A 86 -1.54 12.55 -2.00
N PRO A 87 -2.61 12.03 -2.63
CA PRO A 87 -3.80 12.83 -2.91
C PRO A 87 -4.40 13.40 -1.63
N LYS A 88 -4.95 14.63 -1.67
CA LYS A 88 -5.54 15.30 -0.49
C LYS A 88 -6.63 14.48 0.21
N ALA A 89 -7.44 13.74 -0.55
CA ALA A 89 -8.43 12.81 0.00
C ALA A 89 -7.77 11.70 0.86
N VAL A 90 -6.63 11.17 0.41
CA VAL A 90 -5.86 10.16 1.14
C VAL A 90 -5.17 10.77 2.37
N GLN A 91 -4.59 11.96 2.23
CA GLN A 91 -3.99 12.69 3.37
C GLN A 91 -5.01 12.91 4.49
N LYS A 92 -6.24 13.33 4.14
CA LYS A 92 -7.34 13.52 5.09
C LYS A 92 -7.75 12.21 5.75
N ARG A 93 -7.91 11.13 4.97
CA ARG A 93 -8.25 9.78 5.47
C ARG A 93 -7.19 9.22 6.42
N LEU A 94 -5.91 9.44 6.11
CA LEU A 94 -4.78 9.00 6.94
C LEU A 94 -4.43 9.98 8.06
N LEU A 95 -5.14 11.11 8.15
CA LEU A 95 -4.97 12.13 9.19
C LEU A 95 -3.51 12.61 9.31
N PHE A 96 -2.90 12.92 8.17
CA PHE A 96 -1.51 13.41 8.09
C PHE A 96 -1.28 14.67 8.93
N GLY A 97 -0.02 14.86 9.32
CA GLY A 97 0.44 16.03 10.05
C GLY A 97 0.44 15.85 11.57
N TRP A 98 0.55 16.98 12.26
CA TRP A 98 0.71 17.06 13.71
C TRP A 98 -0.65 17.19 14.38
N LYS A 99 -0.86 16.41 15.43
CA LYS A 99 -2.01 16.55 16.33
C LYS A 99 -1.68 17.50 17.47
N PRO A 100 -2.67 18.18 18.08
CA PRO A 100 -2.44 19.08 19.22
C PRO A 100 -1.73 18.41 20.41
N CYS A 101 -1.89 17.09 20.57
CA CYS A 101 -1.19 16.31 21.60
C CYS A 101 0.29 16.03 21.29
N GLY A 102 0.79 16.43 20.11
CA GLY A 102 2.16 16.19 19.64
C GLY A 102 2.38 14.89 18.88
N CYS A 103 1.36 14.05 18.69
CA CYS A 103 1.47 12.87 17.83
C CYS A 103 1.57 13.30 16.36
N VAL A 104 2.34 12.54 15.57
CA VAL A 104 2.57 12.85 14.16
C VAL A 104 2.19 11.66 13.30
N ARG A 105 1.56 11.91 12.14
CA ARG A 105 1.41 10.92 11.08
C ARG A 105 2.16 11.38 9.84
N THR A 106 3.13 10.57 9.42
CA THR A 106 3.99 10.84 8.25
C THR A 106 3.65 9.87 7.13
N GLY A 107 3.55 10.34 5.88
CA GLY A 107 3.39 9.47 4.72
C GLY A 107 4.51 8.44 4.59
N VAL A 108 4.18 7.23 4.12
CA VAL A 108 5.16 6.18 3.84
C VAL A 108 4.92 5.48 2.50
N GLY A 109 6.01 5.04 1.87
CA GLY A 109 6.00 4.36 0.59
C GLY A 109 6.93 3.17 0.50
N CYS A 110 6.81 2.42 -0.58
CA CYS A 110 7.69 1.29 -0.85
C CYS A 110 9.10 1.78 -1.20
N ALA A 111 10.11 1.29 -0.48
CA ALA A 111 11.51 1.63 -0.70
C ALA A 111 12.05 1.20 -2.08
N LEU A 112 11.36 0.30 -2.79
CA LEU A 112 11.82 -0.23 -4.08
C LEU A 112 11.20 0.47 -5.28
N CYS A 113 9.89 0.73 -5.26
CA CYS A 113 9.18 1.32 -6.41
C CYS A 113 8.47 2.65 -6.10
N GLY A 114 8.58 3.16 -4.88
CA GLY A 114 7.97 4.44 -4.47
C GLY A 114 6.45 4.40 -4.32
N ASN A 115 5.79 3.23 -4.46
CA ASN A 115 4.34 3.13 -4.32
C ASN A 115 3.89 3.67 -2.95
N THR A 116 2.88 4.55 -2.93
CA THR A 116 2.33 5.11 -1.69
C THR A 116 1.63 4.01 -0.90
N LEU A 117 2.08 3.74 0.32
CA LEU A 117 1.57 2.62 1.13
C LEU A 117 0.58 3.06 2.19
N GLY A 118 0.83 4.20 2.84
CA GLY A 118 0.00 4.65 3.96
C GLY A 118 0.70 5.66 4.85
N ALA A 119 0.53 5.53 6.17
CA ALA A 119 1.10 6.44 7.17
C ALA A 119 1.87 5.71 8.27
N LEU A 120 2.94 6.32 8.78
CA LEU A 120 3.58 5.98 10.05
C LEU A 120 3.04 6.89 11.14
N PHE A 121 2.45 6.31 12.19
CA PHE A 121 2.07 7.03 13.40
C PHE A 121 3.23 7.02 14.40
N THR A 122 3.64 8.23 14.81
CA THR A 122 4.61 8.45 15.88
C THR A 122 3.88 9.06 17.08
N PRO A 123 3.75 8.31 18.19
CA PRO A 123 3.11 8.82 19.39
C PRO A 123 3.95 9.92 20.03
N CYS A 124 3.29 10.89 20.65
CA CYS A 124 3.96 11.81 21.57
C CYS A 124 4.35 11.09 22.87
N ARG A 125 5.18 11.73 23.70
CA ARG A 125 5.63 11.17 24.98
C ARG A 125 4.49 10.67 25.87
N LEU A 126 3.39 11.42 25.96
CA LEU A 126 2.21 11.03 26.76
C LEU A 126 1.55 9.74 26.24
N HIS A 127 1.45 9.58 24.91
CA HIS A 127 0.92 8.35 24.33
C HIS A 127 1.93 7.20 24.41
N GLN A 128 3.22 7.51 24.36
CA GLN A 128 4.29 6.52 24.46
C GLN A 128 4.31 5.82 25.84
N GLU A 129 3.92 6.54 26.90
CA GLU A 129 3.80 5.99 28.26
C GLU A 129 2.55 5.09 28.44
N SER A 130 1.61 5.09 27.49
CA SER A 130 0.48 4.16 27.48
C SER A 130 0.85 2.79 26.91
N GLU A 131 0.08 1.74 27.23
CA GLU A 131 0.29 0.39 26.69
C GLU A 131 0.24 0.31 25.14
N HIS A 132 -0.26 1.36 24.47
CA HIS A 132 -0.36 1.49 23.02
C HIS A 132 0.74 2.38 22.42
N GLY A 133 1.79 2.68 23.19
CA GLY A 133 2.79 3.69 22.90
C GLY A 133 3.82 3.38 21.82
N THR A 134 3.62 2.36 20.99
CA THR A 134 4.57 2.02 19.93
C THR A 134 4.25 2.72 18.62
N ASN A 135 5.29 3.00 17.84
CA ASN A 135 5.13 3.43 16.46
C ASN A 135 4.37 2.34 15.69
N TYR A 136 3.36 2.71 14.93
CA TYR A 136 2.67 1.75 14.07
C TYR A 136 2.39 2.32 12.68
N TYR A 137 2.39 1.41 11.71
CA TYR A 137 2.06 1.72 10.33
C TYR A 137 0.57 1.49 10.11
N SER A 138 -0.03 2.37 9.31
CA SER A 138 -1.41 2.33 8.86
C SER A 138 -1.38 2.21 7.34
N ILE A 139 -1.49 1.00 6.82
CA ILE A 139 -1.31 0.70 5.39
C ILE A 139 -2.67 0.57 4.72
N LEU A 140 -2.80 1.22 3.55
CA LEU A 140 -4.02 1.23 2.75
C LEU A 140 -4.22 -0.13 2.07
N PRO A 141 -5.45 -0.68 2.05
CA PRO A 141 -5.74 -1.92 1.33
C PRO A 141 -5.41 -1.88 -0.16
N SER A 142 -5.56 -0.72 -0.79
CA SER A 142 -5.28 -0.53 -2.22
C SER A 142 -3.78 -0.53 -2.56
N ALA A 143 -2.90 -0.45 -1.56
CA ALA A 143 -1.46 -0.38 -1.76
C ALA A 143 -0.77 -1.73 -1.56
N VAL A 144 -1.47 -2.73 -1.02
CA VAL A 144 -0.93 -4.05 -0.69
C VAL A 144 -1.79 -5.16 -1.25
N SER A 145 -1.16 -6.27 -1.59
CA SER A 145 -1.93 -7.45 -2.00
C SER A 145 -2.70 -7.95 -0.78
N PRO A 146 -3.91 -8.49 -0.98
CA PRO A 146 -4.56 -9.26 0.07
C PRO A 146 -3.58 -10.33 0.57
N PRO A 147 -3.65 -10.69 1.85
CA PRO A 147 -2.79 -11.75 2.39
C PRO A 147 -2.84 -12.96 1.48
N ILE A 148 -1.66 -13.50 1.20
CA ILE A 148 -1.58 -14.83 0.61
C ILE A 148 -2.20 -15.76 1.65
N PRO A 149 -3.34 -16.43 1.37
CA PRO A 149 -3.96 -17.30 2.35
C PRO A 149 -2.91 -18.29 2.86
N PRO A 150 -2.85 -18.55 4.17
CA PRO A 150 -1.82 -19.37 4.78
C PRO A 150 -1.85 -20.73 4.11
N TYR A 151 -0.89 -20.93 3.19
CA TYR A 151 -0.63 -22.14 2.43
C TYR A 151 -1.89 -22.97 2.16
N VAL A 152 -2.59 -22.73 1.05
CA VAL A 152 -3.47 -23.78 0.52
C VAL A 152 -2.56 -24.99 0.32
N PRO A 153 -2.74 -26.11 1.07
CA PRO A 153 -1.93 -27.29 0.83
C PRO A 153 -2.07 -27.61 -0.66
N PRO A 154 -1.01 -28.07 -1.35
CA PRO A 154 -1.07 -28.40 -2.76
C PRO A 154 -2.05 -29.56 -2.96
N SER A 155 -3.35 -29.26 -2.94
CA SER A 155 -4.43 -30.20 -3.12
C SER A 155 -4.41 -30.51 -4.61
N SER A 156 -3.88 -31.69 -4.92
CA SER A 156 -3.79 -32.23 -6.28
C SER A 156 -3.17 -31.27 -7.29
N ARG A 157 -1.88 -30.93 -7.13
CA ARG A 157 -1.10 -30.71 -8.36
C ARG A 157 -1.26 -32.01 -9.18
N PRO A 158 -1.83 -31.99 -10.39
CA PRO A 158 -1.79 -33.17 -11.24
C PRO A 158 -0.32 -33.57 -11.32
N VAL A 159 -0.05 -34.82 -10.92
CA VAL A 159 1.29 -35.43 -10.96
C VAL A 159 1.93 -35.00 -12.27
N PRO A 160 3.11 -34.35 -12.26
CA PRO A 160 3.78 -33.99 -13.49
C PRO A 160 3.89 -35.27 -14.32
N ARG A 161 3.16 -35.35 -15.44
CA ARG A 161 3.39 -36.40 -16.43
C ARG A 161 4.88 -36.33 -16.72
N ALA A 162 5.58 -37.45 -16.49
CA ALA A 162 7.02 -37.57 -16.63
C ALA A 162 7.47 -36.80 -17.88
N VAL A 163 8.09 -35.63 -17.66
CA VAL A 163 8.67 -34.85 -18.73
C VAL A 163 9.84 -35.69 -19.22
N ARG A 164 9.72 -36.15 -20.46
CA ARG A 164 10.76 -36.90 -21.16
C ARG A 164 12.09 -36.14 -20.99
N PRO A 165 13.19 -36.81 -20.58
CA PRO A 165 14.45 -36.13 -20.29
C PRO A 165 14.85 -35.24 -21.47
N LEU A 166 14.96 -33.93 -21.23
CA LEU A 166 15.58 -33.06 -22.22
C LEU A 166 17.05 -33.49 -22.38
N PRO A 167 17.58 -33.52 -23.61
CA PRO A 167 18.99 -33.79 -23.84
C PRO A 167 19.85 -32.80 -23.05
N ALA A 168 20.90 -33.33 -22.42
CA ALA A 168 21.79 -32.56 -21.57
C ALA A 168 22.38 -31.37 -22.36
N PRO A 169 22.36 -30.14 -21.80
CA PRO A 169 23.04 -29.02 -22.42
C PRO A 169 24.55 -29.31 -22.52
N PRO A 170 25.21 -28.86 -23.61
CA PRO A 170 26.64 -29.02 -23.75
C PRO A 170 27.39 -28.29 -22.62
N PRO A 171 28.56 -28.81 -22.20
CA PRO A 171 29.32 -28.23 -21.11
C PRO A 171 29.73 -26.78 -21.44
N PRO A 172 29.65 -25.84 -20.49
CA PRO A 172 30.06 -24.47 -20.72
C PRO A 172 31.57 -24.40 -20.97
N ASN A 173 31.96 -23.76 -22.06
CA ASN A 173 33.35 -23.41 -22.34
C ASN A 173 33.87 -22.51 -21.22
N ARG A 174 34.79 -23.05 -20.41
CA ARG A 174 35.52 -22.34 -19.36
C ARG A 174 36.39 -21.25 -19.97
N THR A 175 35.86 -20.04 -20.11
CA THR A 175 36.69 -18.84 -20.30
C THR A 175 37.03 -18.28 -18.92
N SER A 176 38.23 -18.60 -18.46
CA SER A 176 38.82 -18.09 -17.22
C SER A 176 39.08 -16.59 -17.39
N THR A 177 38.20 -15.77 -16.84
CA THR A 177 38.42 -14.32 -16.74
C THR A 177 38.95 -14.04 -15.34
N ARG A 178 40.26 -13.75 -15.26
CA ARG A 178 40.92 -13.30 -14.02
C ARG A 178 40.35 -11.93 -13.65
N HIS A 179 39.71 -11.82 -12.49
CA HIS A 179 39.40 -10.54 -11.89
C HIS A 179 40.63 -9.99 -11.15
N PRO A 180 41.02 -8.72 -11.37
CA PRO A 180 42.00 -8.06 -10.51
C PRO A 180 41.37 -7.70 -9.16
N THR A 181 42.05 -8.07 -8.10
CA THR A 181 41.77 -7.72 -6.71
C THR A 181 41.95 -6.22 -6.53
N SER A 182 40.85 -5.47 -6.53
CA SER A 182 40.87 -4.03 -6.19
C SER A 182 40.66 -3.87 -4.69
N LEU A 183 41.76 -3.58 -3.99
CA LEU A 183 41.76 -3.14 -2.59
C LEU A 183 41.06 -1.78 -2.51
N SER A 184 39.86 -1.74 -1.94
CA SER A 184 39.19 -0.48 -1.60
C SER A 184 39.52 -0.13 -0.15
N PRO A 185 40.08 1.05 0.14
CA PRO A 185 40.39 1.48 1.51
C PRO A 185 39.12 1.81 2.29
N GLU A 186 39.09 1.39 3.56
CA GLU A 186 38.15 1.86 4.59
C GLU A 186 38.18 3.39 4.69
N PRO A 187 37.04 4.09 4.62
CA PRO A 187 36.92 5.41 5.20
C PRO A 187 36.60 5.27 6.69
N ARG A 188 37.63 5.39 7.53
CA ARG A 188 37.46 5.73 8.96
C ARG A 188 37.21 7.22 9.07
N PHE A 189 35.98 7.61 9.32
CA PHE A 189 35.66 8.91 9.90
C PHE A 189 34.93 8.69 11.21
N TYR A 190 35.70 8.60 12.30
CA TYR A 190 35.19 8.91 13.64
C TYR A 190 35.11 10.43 13.71
N ALA A 191 33.91 10.98 13.52
CA ALA A 191 33.61 12.31 14.01
C ALA A 191 33.20 12.16 15.48
N ASP A 192 34.10 12.55 16.37
CA ASP A 192 33.82 12.79 17.79
C ASP A 192 32.76 13.88 17.90
N PHE A 193 31.49 13.49 18.02
CA PHE A 193 30.45 14.37 18.51
C PHE A 193 30.52 14.38 20.02
N THR A 194 31.28 15.34 20.57
CA THR A 194 31.14 15.71 21.97
C THR A 194 29.70 16.19 22.18
N PRO A 195 28.92 15.58 23.09
CA PRO A 195 27.59 16.05 23.39
C PRO A 195 27.68 17.45 24.02
N THR A 196 27.13 18.44 23.33
CA THR A 196 26.91 19.78 23.87
C THR A 196 26.02 19.63 25.13
N PRO A 197 26.44 20.11 26.31
CA PRO A 197 25.59 20.05 27.49
C PRO A 197 24.32 20.84 27.24
N SER A 198 23.18 20.14 27.31
CA SER A 198 21.85 20.74 27.21
C SER A 198 21.67 21.75 28.34
N PRO A 199 21.17 22.97 28.07
CA PRO A 199 20.87 23.92 29.13
C PRO A 199 19.83 23.31 30.07
N GLU A 200 20.14 23.38 31.36
CA GLU A 200 19.26 23.00 32.47
C GLU A 200 17.98 23.85 32.38
N ILE A 201 16.89 23.26 31.88
CA ILE A 201 15.57 23.86 31.93
C ILE A 201 15.10 23.74 33.37
N VAL A 202 15.22 24.85 34.11
CA VAL A 202 14.64 25.00 35.45
C VAL A 202 13.12 24.84 35.31
N PRO A 203 12.47 23.85 35.93
CA PRO A 203 11.03 23.71 35.85
C PRO A 203 10.37 24.85 36.65
N ALA A 204 9.74 25.77 35.92
CA ALA A 204 8.79 26.70 36.53
C ALA A 204 7.63 25.88 37.11
N ALA A 205 7.49 25.92 38.44
CA ALA A 205 6.41 25.28 39.16
C ALA A 205 5.06 25.80 38.64
N LEU A 206 4.34 24.97 37.89
CA LEU A 206 2.94 25.21 37.55
C LEU A 206 2.05 24.75 38.72
N PRO A 207 1.04 25.54 39.11
CA PRO A 207 0.10 25.14 40.15
C PRO A 207 -0.73 23.94 39.68
N ALA A 208 -0.76 22.90 40.50
CA ALA A 208 -1.61 21.75 40.34
C ALA A 208 -3.08 22.17 40.39
N LEU A 209 -3.70 22.34 39.23
CA LEU A 209 -5.15 22.35 39.10
C LEU A 209 -5.57 20.98 38.57
N GLY A 210 -6.43 20.31 39.35
CA GLY A 210 -6.85 18.94 39.14
C GLY A 210 -7.49 18.72 37.77
N ILE A 211 -6.95 17.75 37.04
CA ILE A 211 -7.48 17.27 35.77
C ILE A 211 -7.87 15.80 35.97
N SER A 212 -8.85 15.54 36.85
CA SER A 212 -9.33 14.18 37.12
C SER A 212 -10.61 13.82 36.35
N GLU A 213 -11.09 14.67 35.43
CA GLU A 213 -12.45 14.53 34.87
C GLU A 213 -12.56 14.61 33.34
N LEU A 214 -11.48 14.35 32.58
CA LEU A 214 -11.53 14.45 31.10
C LEU A 214 -10.95 13.26 30.31
N MET A 215 -10.81 12.08 30.94
CA MET A 215 -10.34 10.88 30.24
C MET A 215 -11.43 9.86 29.84
N HIS A 216 -12.71 10.10 30.14
CA HIS A 216 -13.80 9.19 29.74
C HIS A 216 -14.57 9.61 28.47
N GLY A 217 -14.05 10.57 27.70
CA GLY A 217 -14.77 11.16 26.55
C GLY A 217 -14.32 10.73 25.14
N TRP A 218 -13.30 9.88 25.00
CA TRP A 218 -12.69 9.61 23.69
C TRP A 218 -13.08 8.25 23.06
N GLU A 219 -13.88 7.43 23.73
CA GLU A 219 -14.35 6.13 23.19
C GLU A 219 -15.54 6.23 22.22
N LEU A 220 -16.10 7.43 21.98
CA LEU A 220 -17.27 7.58 21.11
C LEU A 220 -17.18 8.79 20.16
N MET A 221 -16.01 9.04 19.58
CA MET A 221 -15.98 9.71 18.28
C MET A 221 -15.88 8.61 17.23
N ASP A 222 -16.99 7.88 17.07
CA ASP A 222 -17.26 7.18 15.83
C ASP A 222 -17.08 8.19 14.71
N ASP A 223 -16.12 7.89 13.83
CA ASP A 223 -15.97 8.47 12.51
C ASP A 223 -17.28 8.20 11.73
N THR A 224 -18.34 8.95 12.04
CA THR A 224 -19.36 9.30 11.07
C THR A 224 -18.70 10.24 10.09
N VAL A 225 -17.88 9.65 9.22
CA VAL A 225 -17.67 10.19 7.89
C VAL A 225 -19.07 10.29 7.31
N SER A 226 -19.68 11.47 7.45
CA SER A 226 -20.75 11.88 6.55
C SER A 226 -20.16 11.68 5.17
N VAL A 227 -20.62 10.62 4.51
CA VAL A 227 -20.54 10.51 3.06
C VAL A 227 -21.29 11.75 2.60
N VAL A 228 -20.54 12.82 2.33
CA VAL A 228 -21.04 13.92 1.53
C VAL A 228 -21.28 13.26 0.18
N ASP A 229 -22.54 12.93 -0.09
CA ASP A 229 -23.00 12.65 -1.44
C ASP A 229 -22.67 13.91 -2.25
N GLU A 230 -21.52 13.89 -2.94
CA GLU A 230 -21.18 14.84 -4.01
C GLU A 230 -22.02 14.51 -5.26
N ASN A 231 -23.33 14.34 -5.07
CA ASN A 231 -24.34 14.07 -6.11
C ASN A 231 -25.41 15.15 -6.07
N GLU A 232 -25.04 16.42 -6.25
CA GLU A 232 -26.06 17.44 -6.47
C GLU A 232 -25.53 18.63 -7.27
N GLU A 233 -25.06 18.39 -8.51
CA GLU A 233 -24.88 19.50 -9.46
C GLU A 233 -24.88 19.05 -10.93
N ASP A 234 -25.83 18.21 -11.36
CA ASP A 234 -26.05 17.92 -12.80
C ASP A 234 -27.54 17.67 -13.19
N ASP A 235 -28.50 18.17 -12.41
CA ASP A 235 -29.95 17.99 -12.66
C ASP A 235 -30.71 19.28 -13.03
N ALA A 236 -30.08 20.21 -13.76
CA ALA A 236 -30.71 21.47 -14.18
C ALA A 236 -31.26 21.49 -15.63
N VAL A 237 -31.23 20.39 -16.40
CA VAL A 237 -31.60 20.42 -17.84
C VAL A 237 -32.78 19.50 -18.23
N THR A 238 -33.34 18.69 -17.33
CA THR A 238 -34.39 17.70 -17.72
C THR A 238 -35.73 17.83 -16.98
N GLN A 239 -36.06 18.99 -16.40
CA GLN A 239 -37.39 19.22 -15.78
C GLN A 239 -38.27 20.28 -16.49
N ALA A 240 -37.88 20.77 -17.68
CA ALA A 240 -38.71 21.70 -18.45
C ALA A 240 -39.72 21.05 -19.43
N SER A 241 -39.74 19.71 -19.58
CA SER A 241 -40.53 19.06 -20.64
C SER A 241 -41.77 18.28 -20.18
N ILE A 242 -42.07 18.21 -18.89
CA ILE A 242 -43.20 17.37 -18.38
C ILE A 242 -44.44 18.19 -17.98
N TYR A 243 -44.37 19.53 -17.98
CA TYR A 243 -45.51 20.38 -17.56
C TYR A 243 -46.36 20.98 -18.69
N VAL A 244 -46.08 20.68 -19.97
CA VAL A 244 -46.85 21.24 -21.10
C VAL A 244 -47.88 20.26 -21.69
N GLN A 245 -47.85 18.97 -21.34
CA GLN A 245 -48.71 17.96 -21.98
C GLN A 245 -50.03 17.60 -21.27
N ARG A 246 -50.43 18.33 -20.22
CA ARG A 246 -51.65 17.99 -19.44
C ARG A 246 -52.89 18.87 -19.66
N ASN A 247 -52.84 19.83 -20.58
CA ASN A 247 -53.97 20.77 -20.79
C ASN A 247 -54.76 20.60 -22.10
N ASP A 248 -54.42 19.63 -22.97
CA ASP A 248 -55.10 19.49 -24.27
C ASP A 248 -56.13 18.36 -24.36
N ASN A 249 -56.71 17.89 -23.25
CA ASN A 249 -57.68 16.78 -23.30
C ASN A 249 -58.90 16.96 -22.37
N GLN A 250 -59.51 18.14 -22.42
CA GLN A 250 -60.93 18.32 -22.07
C GLN A 250 -61.60 19.24 -23.11
N GLY A 251 -62.07 18.61 -24.17
CA GLY A 251 -63.03 19.14 -25.14
C GLY A 251 -64.05 18.05 -25.44
#